data_AF-A0A928IBT2-F1
#
_entry.id   AF-A0A928IBT2-F1
#
_cell.length_a   1.000
_cell.length_b   1.000
_cell.length_c   1.000
_cell.angle_alpha   90.00
_cell.angle_beta   90.00
_cell.angle_gamma   90.00
#
_symmetry.space_group_name_H-M   'P 1'
#
loop_
_entity.id
_entity.type
_entity.pdbx_description
1 polymer ?
#
loop_
_entity_poly.entity_id
_entity_poly.type
_entity_poly.pdbx_seq_one_letter_code
_entity_poly.pdbx_strand_id
1 'polypeptide(L)'
;NAKSECDYVIVLYHGGKEQSLYPSPRLRKLCRAMISFGADAVLCQHSHCIGCYEEYKGGHILYGQGNFHFTGRMTHPHWQNGLIVHLDINDKVSISFDPVVVRGLGIDLAKGEEYDSIMKAFEEQSKNLHNGVWLEKWDEFCHSTEERYLGNISRAFSDKAEEADNELFCGRMHCEAHKDVIDWLCKHYWEQREEI
;
A
#
# COMPACT_ATOMS: atom_id res chain seq x y z
N ASN A 1 -4.55 6.54 -25.73
CA ASN A 1 -5.08 6.80 -24.37
C ASN A 1 -6.15 5.73 -24.16
N ALA A 2 -6.04 4.83 -23.19
CA ALA A 2 -7.02 3.75 -23.04
C ALA A 2 -8.46 4.28 -22.90
N LYS A 3 -8.63 5.43 -22.25
CA LYS A 3 -9.95 6.07 -22.06
C LYS A 3 -10.61 6.54 -23.36
N SER A 4 -9.85 6.77 -24.44
CA SER A 4 -10.46 7.15 -25.73
C SER A 4 -11.07 5.96 -26.48
N GLU A 5 -10.81 4.74 -26.03
CA GLU A 5 -11.25 3.50 -26.68
C GLU A 5 -12.15 2.64 -25.77
N CYS A 6 -12.42 3.08 -24.54
CA CYS A 6 -13.16 2.34 -23.54
C CYS A 6 -14.09 3.26 -22.75
N ASP A 7 -15.30 2.79 -22.43
CA ASP A 7 -16.24 3.53 -21.58
C ASP A 7 -15.69 3.69 -20.15
N TYR A 8 -15.02 2.64 -19.64
CA TYR A 8 -14.42 2.61 -18.32
C TYR A 8 -13.02 2.02 -18.34
N VAL A 9 -12.13 2.57 -17.52
CA VAL A 9 -10.74 2.14 -17.36
C VAL A 9 -10.48 1.84 -15.89
N ILE A 10 -10.29 0.55 -15.58
CA ILE A 10 -9.94 0.06 -14.26
C ILE A 10 -8.48 -0.38 -14.27
N VAL A 11 -7.67 0.19 -13.38
CA VAL A 11 -6.24 -0.12 -13.27
C VAL A 11 -6.02 -1.02 -12.05
N LEU A 12 -5.51 -2.22 -12.29
CA LEU A 12 -4.96 -3.06 -11.22
C LEU A 12 -3.46 -2.77 -11.12
N TYR A 13 -3.05 -2.14 -10.04
CA TYR A 13 -1.68 -1.70 -9.84
C TYR A 13 -0.98 -2.57 -8.80
N HIS A 14 0.05 -3.30 -9.19
CA HIS A 14 0.86 -4.06 -8.24
C HIS A 14 1.98 -3.18 -7.67
N GLY A 15 1.69 -2.50 -6.57
CA GLY A 15 2.65 -1.65 -5.88
C GLY A 15 2.11 -1.10 -4.56
N GLY A 16 3.03 -0.50 -3.82
CA GLY A 16 2.81 -0.07 -2.44
C GLY A 16 3.52 -0.96 -1.44
N LYS A 17 3.87 -0.36 -0.31
CA LYS A 17 4.79 -0.98 0.62
C LYS A 17 4.09 -2.03 1.46
N GLU A 18 4.63 -3.25 1.45
CA GLU A 18 4.14 -4.33 2.30
C GLU A 18 3.99 -3.86 3.75
N GLN A 19 2.84 -4.16 4.34
CA GLN A 19 2.41 -3.86 5.71
C GLN A 19 2.16 -2.37 6.01
N SER A 20 2.29 -1.49 5.00
CA SER A 20 1.96 -0.07 5.18
C SER A 20 0.48 0.17 4.90
N LEU A 21 -0.24 0.64 5.90
CA LEU A 21 -1.67 0.97 5.82
C LEU A 21 -1.94 2.23 4.96
N TYR A 22 -0.93 3.08 4.79
CA TYR A 22 -1.01 4.31 4.01
C TYR A 22 -0.08 4.24 2.80
N PRO A 23 -0.45 4.83 1.65
CA PRO A 23 0.44 4.89 0.51
C PRO A 23 1.65 5.79 0.81
N SER A 24 2.78 5.47 0.18
CA SER A 24 3.87 6.45 0.09
C SER A 24 3.37 7.71 -0.65
N PRO A 25 3.96 8.89 -0.38
CA PRO A 25 3.62 10.10 -1.13
C PRO A 25 3.77 9.93 -2.65
N ARG A 26 4.77 9.17 -3.10
CA ARG A 26 4.97 8.82 -4.51
C ARG A 26 3.82 7.96 -5.04
N LEU A 27 3.44 6.88 -4.35
CA LEU A 27 2.36 5.98 -4.77
C LEU A 27 1.02 6.74 -4.87
N ARG A 28 0.69 7.54 -3.86
CA ARG A 28 -0.53 8.35 -3.87
C ARG A 28 -0.56 9.31 -5.07
N LYS A 29 0.57 9.98 -5.34
CA LYS A 29 0.72 10.87 -6.50
C LYS A 29 0.55 10.11 -7.82
N LEU A 30 1.14 8.92 -7.94
CA LEU A 30 1.04 8.07 -9.12
C LEU A 30 -0.41 7.63 -9.40
N CYS A 31 -1.13 7.15 -8.38
CA CYS A 31 -2.51 6.70 -8.54
C CYS A 31 -3.45 7.87 -8.91
N ARG A 32 -3.28 9.02 -8.27
CA ARG A 32 -4.01 10.25 -8.63
C ARG A 32 -3.68 10.74 -10.05
N ALA A 33 -2.46 10.52 -10.52
CA ALA A 33 -2.09 10.80 -11.91
C ALA A 33 -2.84 9.86 -12.87
N MET A 34 -2.91 8.56 -12.59
CA MET A 34 -3.69 7.61 -13.39
C MET A 34 -5.16 8.03 -13.52
N ILE A 35 -5.80 8.44 -12.41
CA ILE A 35 -7.15 8.99 -12.45
C ILE A 35 -7.22 10.27 -13.30
N SER A 36 -6.26 11.19 -13.14
CA SER A 36 -6.20 12.41 -13.96
C SER A 36 -6.00 12.14 -15.46
N PHE A 37 -5.45 10.98 -15.83
CA PHE A 37 -5.29 10.54 -17.21
C PHE A 37 -6.48 9.71 -17.74
N GLY A 38 -7.53 9.54 -16.95
CA GLY A 38 -8.80 8.97 -17.39
C GLY A 38 -9.13 7.58 -16.82
N ALA A 39 -8.36 7.07 -15.84
CA ALA A 39 -8.79 5.90 -15.09
C ALA A 39 -10.01 6.24 -14.22
N ASP A 40 -11.00 5.35 -14.18
CA ASP A 40 -12.20 5.46 -13.35
C ASP A 40 -11.97 4.82 -11.97
N ALA A 41 -11.14 3.78 -11.90
CA ALA A 41 -10.66 3.22 -10.64
C ALA A 41 -9.21 2.74 -10.72
N VAL A 42 -8.49 2.84 -9.61
CA VAL A 42 -7.14 2.29 -9.42
C VAL A 42 -7.13 1.44 -8.14
N LEU A 43 -6.85 0.15 -8.27
CA LEU A 43 -6.81 -0.81 -7.17
C LEU A 43 -5.38 -1.27 -6.95
N CYS A 44 -4.76 -0.83 -5.84
CA CYS A 44 -3.40 -1.20 -5.48
C CYS A 44 -3.37 -2.54 -4.73
N GLN A 45 -2.45 -3.40 -5.16
CA GLN A 45 -2.15 -4.72 -4.61
C GLN A 45 -0.64 -4.77 -4.29
N HIS A 46 -0.19 -5.70 -3.43
CA HIS A 46 1.20 -5.87 -2.90
C HIS A 46 1.39 -5.46 -1.44
N SER A 47 0.59 -4.54 -0.89
CA SER A 47 0.74 -4.14 0.51
C SER A 47 0.46 -5.27 1.52
N HIS A 48 -0.24 -6.33 1.11
CA HIS A 48 -0.65 -7.44 2.00
C HIS A 48 -1.40 -6.97 3.27
N CYS A 49 -2.05 -5.82 3.20
CA CYS A 49 -2.90 -5.26 4.24
C CYS A 49 -4.04 -4.48 3.62
N ILE A 50 -5.20 -4.46 4.29
CA ILE A 50 -6.26 -3.50 4.00
C ILE A 50 -5.70 -2.12 4.39
N GLY A 51 -5.50 -1.25 3.40
CA GLY A 51 -5.00 0.10 3.65
C GLY A 51 -6.14 1.11 3.65
N CYS A 52 -6.08 2.10 2.76
CA CYS A 52 -7.04 3.20 2.73
C CYS A 52 -7.63 3.43 1.34
N TYR A 53 -8.74 4.15 1.30
CA TYR A 53 -9.46 4.52 0.10
C TYR A 53 -9.58 6.04 -0.02
N GLU A 54 -9.57 6.56 -1.24
CA GLU A 54 -10.01 7.93 -1.53
C GLU A 54 -10.78 8.02 -2.85
N GLU A 55 -11.67 9.00 -2.89
CA GLU A 55 -12.18 9.54 -4.14
C GLU A 55 -11.31 10.71 -4.59
N TYR A 56 -10.93 10.71 -5.86
CA TYR A 56 -10.12 11.77 -6.42
C TYR A 56 -10.67 12.13 -7.81
N LYS A 57 -11.09 13.39 -7.99
CA LYS A 57 -11.65 13.89 -9.26
C LYS A 57 -12.76 13.01 -9.86
N GLY A 58 -13.57 12.39 -9.00
CA GLY A 58 -14.67 11.52 -9.43
C GLY A 58 -14.26 10.07 -9.79
N GLY A 59 -12.98 9.71 -9.64
CA GLY A 59 -12.51 8.34 -9.73
C GLY A 59 -12.17 7.75 -8.36
N HIS A 60 -12.06 6.42 -8.30
CA HIS A 60 -11.88 5.64 -7.07
C HIS A 60 -10.44 5.13 -6.93
N ILE A 61 -9.84 5.25 -5.74
CA ILE A 61 -8.50 4.72 -5.49
C ILE A 61 -8.50 3.90 -4.20
N LEU A 62 -8.12 2.62 -4.30
CA LEU A 62 -7.88 1.74 -3.16
C LEU A 62 -6.39 1.48 -2.99
N TYR A 63 -5.80 1.88 -1.87
CA TYR A 63 -4.41 1.66 -1.52
C TYR A 63 -4.26 0.43 -0.63
N GLY A 64 -4.30 -0.76 -1.23
CA GLY A 64 -4.12 -2.02 -0.51
C GLY A 64 -5.45 -2.73 -0.26
N GLN A 65 -5.72 -3.74 -1.09
CA GLN A 65 -6.90 -4.61 -0.96
C GLN A 65 -6.78 -5.63 0.19
N GLY A 66 -5.59 -5.80 0.78
CA GLY A 66 -5.31 -6.91 1.69
C GLY A 66 -5.16 -8.25 0.97
N ASN A 67 -5.28 -9.34 1.72
CA ASN A 67 -5.12 -10.69 1.21
C ASN A 67 -6.48 -11.38 1.02
N PHE A 68 -6.59 -12.17 -0.05
CA PHE A 68 -7.72 -13.07 -0.25
C PHE A 68 -7.40 -14.45 0.34
N HIS A 69 -6.57 -15.24 -0.35
CA HIS A 69 -6.16 -16.58 0.09
C HIS A 69 -4.64 -16.65 0.21
N PHE A 70 -4.12 -16.68 1.44
CA PHE A 70 -2.70 -16.97 1.70
C PHE A 70 -2.63 -18.22 2.56
N THR A 71 -2.29 -19.37 1.97
CA THR A 71 -2.07 -20.62 2.71
C THR A 71 -0.60 -20.72 3.10
N GLY A 72 -0.29 -20.54 4.39
CA GLY A 72 1.10 -20.56 4.87
C GLY A 72 1.29 -19.95 6.25
N ARG A 73 2.55 -19.66 6.62
CA ARG A 73 2.88 -18.97 7.89
C ARG A 73 2.45 -17.50 7.83
N MET A 74 1.24 -17.22 8.28
CA MET A 74 0.69 -15.87 8.44
C MET A 74 1.07 -15.31 9.81
N THR A 75 2.35 -14.97 9.98
CA THR A 75 2.83 -14.41 11.27
C THR A 75 2.47 -12.94 11.45
N HIS A 76 2.13 -12.24 10.37
CA HIS A 76 1.75 -10.83 10.43
C HIS A 76 0.22 -10.67 10.55
N PRO A 77 -0.29 -9.85 11.49
CA PRO A 77 -1.73 -9.70 11.71
C PRO A 77 -2.47 -9.18 10.47
N HIS A 78 -1.89 -8.25 9.72
CA HIS A 78 -2.49 -7.71 8.50
C HIS A 78 -2.70 -8.74 7.38
N TRP A 79 -2.05 -9.89 7.44
CA TRP A 79 -2.16 -10.86 6.35
C TRP A 79 -3.47 -11.64 6.40
N GLN A 80 -4.18 -11.61 7.54
CA GLN A 80 -5.33 -12.47 7.85
C GLN A 80 -6.67 -11.94 7.33
N ASN A 81 -6.67 -10.79 6.64
CA ASN A 81 -7.86 -10.19 6.07
C ASN A 81 -7.60 -9.48 4.73
N GLY A 82 -8.69 -9.20 4.02
CA GLY A 82 -8.71 -8.44 2.79
C GLY A 82 -10.11 -7.95 2.47
N LEU A 83 -10.27 -7.33 1.29
CA LEU A 83 -11.54 -6.83 0.79
C LEU A 83 -11.89 -7.54 -0.53
N ILE A 84 -13.16 -7.96 -0.64
CA ILE A 84 -13.83 -8.13 -1.92
C ILE A 84 -14.24 -6.73 -2.36
N VAL A 85 -13.80 -6.33 -3.55
CA VAL A 85 -14.12 -5.02 -4.13
C VAL A 85 -15.26 -5.19 -5.13
N HIS A 86 -16.36 -4.50 -4.88
CA HIS A 86 -17.51 -4.46 -5.78
C HIS A 86 -17.43 -3.17 -6.61
N LEU A 87 -17.40 -3.32 -7.92
CA LEU A 87 -17.47 -2.21 -8.87
C LEU A 87 -18.78 -2.32 -9.64
N ASP A 88 -19.71 -1.41 -9.37
CA ASP A 88 -20.96 -1.32 -10.09
C ASP A 88 -20.79 -0.31 -11.24
N ILE A 89 -20.84 -0.83 -12.47
CA ILE A 89 -20.61 -0.05 -13.69
C ILE A 89 -21.98 0.28 -14.30
N ASN A 90 -22.50 1.44 -13.93
CA ASN A 90 -23.67 2.08 -14.55
C ASN A 90 -23.23 3.42 -15.16
N ASP A 91 -24.12 4.42 -15.29
CA ASP A 91 -23.78 5.78 -15.77
C ASP A 91 -22.54 6.40 -15.07
N LYS A 92 -22.29 6.01 -13.82
CA LYS A 92 -21.04 6.24 -13.10
C LYS A 92 -20.59 4.92 -12.46
N VAL A 93 -19.28 4.76 -12.30
CA VAL A 93 -18.72 3.71 -11.46
C VAL A 93 -19.03 4.04 -10.00
N SER A 94 -19.55 3.09 -9.26
CA SER A 94 -19.57 3.13 -7.79
C SER A 94 -18.82 1.94 -7.23
N ILE A 95 -18.25 2.13 -6.03
CA ILE A 95 -17.42 1.13 -5.36
C ILE A 95 -17.97 0.82 -3.97
N SER A 96 -17.97 -0.46 -3.60
CA SER A 96 -18.24 -0.91 -2.24
C SER A 96 -17.33 -2.09 -1.87
N PHE A 97 -17.26 -2.42 -0.58
CA PHE A 97 -16.27 -3.35 -0.04
C PHE A 97 -16.89 -4.32 0.96
N ASP A 98 -16.62 -5.61 0.77
CA ASP A 98 -16.97 -6.66 1.72
C ASP A 98 -15.68 -7.27 2.31
N PRO A 99 -15.43 -7.16 3.62
CA PRO A 99 -14.24 -7.70 4.24
C PRO A 99 -14.30 -9.24 4.30
N VAL A 100 -13.14 -9.85 4.05
CA VAL A 100 -12.92 -11.29 4.16
C VAL A 100 -11.82 -11.57 5.19
N VAL A 101 -11.93 -12.73 5.84
CA VAL A 101 -10.96 -13.21 6.83
C VAL A 101 -10.54 -14.64 6.55
N VAL A 102 -9.27 -14.93 6.80
CA VAL A 102 -8.73 -16.29 6.65
C VAL A 102 -9.14 -17.15 7.84
N ARG A 103 -9.70 -18.32 7.55
CA ARG A 103 -10.14 -19.32 8.54
C ARG A 103 -9.54 -20.68 8.19
N GLY A 104 -8.45 -21.03 8.87
CA GLY A 104 -7.73 -22.28 8.57
C GLY A 104 -7.17 -22.28 7.15
N LEU A 105 -7.65 -23.21 6.31
CA LEU A 105 -7.30 -23.28 4.89
C LEU A 105 -8.30 -22.55 3.97
N GLY A 106 -9.33 -21.92 4.52
CA GLY A 106 -10.40 -21.24 3.78
C GLY A 106 -10.48 -19.75 4.06
N ILE A 107 -11.51 -19.12 3.50
CA ILE A 107 -11.85 -17.71 3.64
C ILE A 107 -13.33 -17.62 3.92
N ASP A 108 -13.71 -16.79 4.89
CA ASP A 108 -15.10 -16.41 5.15
C ASP A 108 -15.28 -14.90 4.96
N LEU A 109 -16.51 -14.48 4.62
CA LEU A 109 -16.93 -13.10 4.79
C LEU A 109 -16.88 -12.78 6.30
N ALA A 110 -16.28 -11.64 6.65
CA ALA A 110 -16.30 -11.17 8.04
C ALA A 110 -17.75 -10.83 8.45
N LYS A 111 -18.09 -11.06 9.72
CA LYS A 111 -19.44 -10.85 10.26
C LYS A 111 -19.40 -10.26 11.67
N GLY A 112 -20.48 -9.58 12.07
CA GLY A 112 -20.63 -9.03 13.42
C GLY A 112 -19.48 -8.09 13.80
N GLU A 113 -18.96 -8.22 15.01
CA GLU A 113 -17.89 -7.35 15.55
C GLU A 113 -16.62 -7.34 14.70
N GLU A 114 -16.28 -8.44 14.02
CA GLU A 114 -15.09 -8.52 13.15
C GLU A 114 -15.26 -7.68 11.90
N TYR A 115 -16.45 -7.71 11.28
CA TYR A 115 -16.82 -6.84 10.17
C TYR A 115 -16.72 -5.37 10.61
N ASP A 116 -17.37 -5.04 11.74
CA ASP A 116 -17.41 -3.66 12.24
C ASP A 116 -16.02 -3.12 12.55
N SER A 117 -15.15 -3.95 13.13
CA SER A 117 -13.76 -3.59 13.45
C SER A 117 -12.93 -3.31 12.19
N ILE A 118 -12.99 -4.19 11.20
CA ILE A 118 -12.23 -4.04 9.94
C ILE A 118 -12.72 -2.79 9.19
N MET A 119 -14.04 -2.65 9.02
CA MET A 119 -14.61 -1.52 8.27
C MET A 119 -14.40 -0.19 8.98
N LYS A 120 -14.51 -0.15 10.31
CA LYS A 120 -14.19 1.06 11.09
C LYS A 120 -12.74 1.48 10.91
N ALA A 121 -11.80 0.54 10.98
CA ALA A 121 -10.38 0.84 10.78
C ALA A 121 -10.10 1.32 9.35
N PHE A 122 -10.70 0.67 8.34
CA PHE A 122 -10.59 1.06 6.93
C PHE A 122 -11.15 2.47 6.68
N GLU A 123 -12.31 2.80 7.24
CA GLU A 123 -12.91 4.13 7.14
C GLU A 123 -12.07 5.20 7.85
N GLU A 124 -11.52 4.90 9.03
CA GLU A 124 -10.67 5.81 9.78
C GLU A 124 -9.38 6.13 9.01
N GLN A 125 -8.73 5.11 8.46
CA GLN A 125 -7.54 5.29 7.61
C GLN A 125 -7.87 6.11 6.35
N SER A 126 -9.01 5.84 5.73
CA SER A 126 -9.50 6.59 4.56
C SER A 126 -9.76 8.07 4.91
N LYS A 127 -10.35 8.35 6.08
CA LYS A 127 -10.53 9.74 6.57
C LYS A 127 -9.20 10.44 6.82
N ASN A 128 -8.23 9.74 7.43
CA ASN A 128 -6.90 10.27 7.73
C ASN A 128 -6.09 10.60 6.47
N LEU A 129 -6.38 9.94 5.34
CA LEU A 129 -5.75 10.22 4.06
C LEU A 129 -6.02 11.67 3.56
N HIS A 130 -7.06 12.33 4.06
CA HIS A 130 -7.43 13.71 3.70
C HIS A 130 -6.86 14.79 4.62
N ASN A 131 -6.06 14.44 5.63
CA ASN A 131 -5.44 15.40 6.56
C ASN A 131 -3.94 15.11 6.73
N GLY A 132 -3.27 15.70 7.74
CA GLY A 132 -1.83 15.49 7.97
C GLY A 132 -1.46 14.11 8.53
N VAL A 133 -2.43 13.39 9.12
CA VAL A 133 -2.19 12.17 9.90
C VAL A 133 -1.59 11.04 9.05
N TRP A 134 -1.99 10.91 7.77
CA TRP A 134 -1.42 9.85 6.92
C TRP A 134 0.08 10.03 6.64
N LEU A 135 0.57 11.28 6.60
CA LEU A 135 2.01 11.55 6.44
C LEU A 135 2.76 11.17 7.71
N GLU A 136 2.25 11.57 8.87
CA GLU A 136 2.80 11.16 10.17
C GLU A 136 2.85 9.62 10.29
N LYS A 137 1.79 8.93 9.87
CA LYS A 137 1.73 7.46 9.87
C LYS A 137 2.66 6.81 8.84
N TRP A 138 2.89 7.45 7.70
CA TRP A 138 3.90 7.01 6.74
C TRP A 138 5.33 7.17 7.31
N ASP A 139 5.59 8.27 8.01
CA ASP A 139 6.87 8.54 8.65
C ASP A 139 7.13 7.55 9.79
N GLU A 140 6.14 7.31 10.66
CA GLU A 140 6.17 6.26 11.69
C GLU A 140 6.48 4.88 11.08
N PHE A 141 5.83 4.53 9.97
CA PHE A 141 6.09 3.29 9.26
C PHE A 141 7.55 3.23 8.77
N CYS A 142 8.06 4.29 8.16
CA CYS A 142 9.43 4.30 7.65
C CYS A 142 10.45 4.10 8.77
N HIS A 143 10.30 4.84 9.88
CA HIS A 143 11.09 4.67 11.10
C HIS A 143 11.04 3.24 11.64
N SER A 144 9.86 2.61 11.68
CA SER A 144 9.71 1.23 12.17
C SER A 144 10.52 0.20 11.35
N THR A 145 10.89 0.54 10.11
CA THR A 145 11.66 -0.34 9.22
C THR A 145 13.11 0.07 9.06
N GLU A 146 13.50 1.19 9.65
CA GLU A 146 14.77 1.89 9.45
C GLU A 146 15.98 0.99 9.70
N GLU A 147 16.04 0.36 10.88
CA GLU A 147 17.14 -0.55 11.25
C GLU A 147 17.34 -1.65 10.20
N ARG A 148 16.24 -2.22 9.70
CA ARG A 148 16.28 -3.25 8.66
C ARG A 148 16.83 -2.72 7.35
N TYR A 149 16.49 -1.50 6.92
CA TYR A 149 17.02 -0.94 5.67
C TYR A 149 18.48 -0.51 5.82
N LEU A 150 18.81 0.22 6.88
CA LEU A 150 20.18 0.67 7.16
C LEU A 150 21.12 -0.53 7.34
N GLY A 151 20.70 -1.57 8.05
CA GLY A 151 21.48 -2.79 8.19
C GLY A 151 21.68 -3.55 6.87
N ASN A 152 20.80 -3.38 5.88
CA ASN A 152 20.96 -4.03 4.56
C ASN A 152 21.92 -3.22 3.68
N ILE A 153 21.83 -1.89 3.72
CA ILE A 153 22.78 -0.99 3.07
C ILE A 153 24.17 -1.22 3.68
N SER A 154 24.29 -1.19 5.01
CA SER A 154 25.56 -1.38 5.73
C SER A 154 26.25 -2.69 5.36
N ARG A 155 25.50 -3.81 5.29
CA ARG A 155 26.05 -5.11 4.88
C ARG A 155 26.56 -5.10 3.43
N ALA A 156 25.76 -4.58 2.49
CA ALA A 156 26.11 -4.52 1.08
C ALA A 156 27.37 -3.68 0.79
N PHE A 157 27.66 -2.67 1.61
CA PHE A 157 28.85 -1.82 1.46
C PHE A 157 29.98 -2.15 2.47
N SER A 158 29.89 -3.28 3.17
CA SER A 158 30.94 -3.70 4.11
C SER A 158 32.07 -4.44 3.39
N ASP A 159 33.28 -4.43 3.97
CA ASP A 159 34.43 -5.21 3.47
C ASP A 159 34.18 -6.74 3.47
N LYS A 160 33.09 -7.19 4.11
CA LYS A 160 32.67 -8.59 4.22
C LYS A 160 31.38 -8.88 3.44
N ALA A 161 30.94 -7.99 2.56
CA ALA A 161 29.71 -8.17 1.81
C ALA A 161 29.72 -9.47 1.00
N GLU A 162 28.69 -10.30 1.18
CA GLU A 162 28.46 -11.47 0.34
C GLU A 162 27.64 -11.09 -0.90
N GLU A 163 27.68 -11.93 -1.94
CA GLU A 163 26.88 -11.71 -3.17
C GLU A 163 25.39 -11.54 -2.85
N ALA A 164 24.86 -12.33 -1.91
CA ALA A 164 23.47 -12.24 -1.45
C ALA A 164 23.13 -10.88 -0.80
N ASP A 165 24.07 -10.22 -0.11
CA ASP A 165 23.84 -8.89 0.47
C ASP A 165 23.71 -7.83 -0.63
N ASN A 166 24.55 -7.93 -1.66
CA ASN A 166 24.52 -7.05 -2.83
C ASN A 166 23.26 -7.25 -3.66
N GLU A 167 22.86 -8.50 -3.92
CA GLU A 167 21.62 -8.83 -4.61
C GLU A 167 20.39 -8.32 -3.86
N LEU A 168 20.35 -8.48 -2.54
CA LEU A 168 19.26 -7.99 -1.72
C LEU A 168 19.15 -6.46 -1.77
N PHE A 169 20.27 -5.75 -1.64
CA PHE A 169 20.29 -4.29 -1.74
C PHE A 169 19.87 -3.82 -3.14
N CYS A 170 20.47 -4.38 -4.20
CA CYS A 170 20.11 -4.07 -5.58
C CYS A 170 18.62 -4.34 -5.84
N GLY A 171 18.11 -5.50 -5.42
CA GLY A 171 16.69 -5.86 -5.57
C GLY A 171 15.76 -4.84 -4.92
N ARG A 172 16.12 -4.33 -3.73
CA ARG A 172 15.36 -3.27 -3.05
C ARG A 172 15.43 -1.92 -3.77
N MET A 173 16.54 -1.59 -4.41
CA MET A 173 16.65 -0.36 -5.20
C MET A 173 15.83 -0.41 -6.49
N HIS A 174 15.62 -1.60 -7.05
CA HIS A 174 14.77 -1.80 -8.24
C HIS A 174 13.28 -1.92 -7.89
N CYS A 175 12.95 -2.32 -6.66
CA CYS A 175 11.58 -2.36 -6.18
C CYS A 175 11.13 -0.98 -5.72
N GLU A 176 10.16 -0.40 -6.42
CA GLU A 176 9.63 0.93 -6.12
C GLU A 176 9.11 1.10 -4.68
N ALA A 177 8.53 0.06 -4.10
CA ALA A 177 7.98 0.08 -2.76
C ALA A 177 9.09 0.16 -1.69
N HIS A 178 10.21 -0.51 -1.92
CA HIS A 178 11.40 -0.43 -1.07
C HIS A 178 12.14 0.89 -1.28
N LYS A 179 12.24 1.33 -2.54
CA LYS A 179 12.83 2.61 -2.90
C LYS A 179 12.13 3.79 -2.22
N ASP A 180 10.80 3.77 -2.09
CA ASP A 180 10.06 4.82 -1.38
C ASP A 180 10.51 5.01 0.07
N VAL A 181 10.83 3.91 0.77
CA VAL A 181 11.35 3.98 2.15
C VAL A 181 12.81 4.45 2.16
N ILE A 182 13.63 3.99 1.22
CA ILE A 182 15.04 4.39 1.14
C ILE A 182 15.15 5.89 0.82
N ASP A 183 14.37 6.38 -0.15
CA ASP A 183 14.35 7.79 -0.52
C ASP A 183 13.87 8.65 0.66
N TRP A 184 12.88 8.18 1.43
CA TRP A 184 12.45 8.82 2.67
C TRP A 184 13.57 8.87 3.72
N LEU A 185 14.27 7.75 3.96
CA LEU A 185 15.39 7.68 4.91
C LEU A 185 16.49 8.66 4.51
N CYS A 186 16.92 8.66 3.26
CA CYS A 186 17.95 9.58 2.76
C CYS A 186 17.55 11.04 2.97
N LYS A 187 16.29 11.39 2.69
CA LYS A 187 15.78 12.74 2.89
C LYS A 187 15.77 13.13 4.37
N HIS A 188 15.22 12.28 5.22
CA HIS A 188 15.11 12.53 6.66
C HIS A 188 16.47 12.75 7.31
N TYR A 189 17.46 11.90 6.98
CA TYR A 189 18.83 12.04 7.47
C TYR A 189 19.58 13.24 6.89
N TRP A 190 19.25 13.66 5.66
CA TRP A 190 19.83 14.87 5.07
C TRP A 190 19.33 16.12 5.79
N GLU A 191 18.01 16.23 6.00
CA GLU A 191 17.39 17.38 6.67
C GLU A 191 17.88 17.52 8.12
N GLN A 192 18.05 16.41 8.85
CA GLN A 192 18.65 16.43 10.19
C GLN A 192 20.09 16.93 10.24
N ARG A 193 20.86 16.87 9.14
CA ARG A 193 22.22 17.44 9.09
C ARG A 193 22.23 18.95 8.95
N GLU A 194 21.18 19.55 8.40
CA GLU A 194 21.09 21.01 8.22
C GLU A 194 20.64 21.73 9.51
N GLU A 195 20.17 20.98 10.52
CA GLU A 195 19.80 21.49 11.85
C GLU A 195 20.97 21.48 12.87
N ILE A 196 22.15 20.98 12.48
CA ILE A 196 23.38 20.90 13.31
C ILE A 196 24.41 21.93 12.84
#